data_AF-A0AAE8ML77-F1
#
_entry.id   AF-A0AAE8ML77-F1
#
_cell.length_a   1.000
_cell.length_b   1.000
_cell.length_c   1.000
_cell.angle_alpha   90.00
_cell.angle_beta   90.00
_cell.angle_gamma   90.00
#
_symmetry.space_group_name_H-M   'P 1'
#
loop_
_entity.id
_entity.type
_entity.pdbx_description
1 polymer ?
#
loop_
_entity_poly.entity_id
_entity_poly.type
_entity_poly.pdbx_seq_one_letter_code
_entity_poly.pdbx_strand_id
1 'polypeptide(L)'
;MASLVQRRMLSKADEEAADEVEVRREDQDKINRFSRLHQRELVLEEELSTKTKEKEELDDLSTELELADEDEKIQYKIGDAFFHVSVEQAQEMLEQATEKLEEDSTSLEEKLSSIREEMTKLKVELYARFGKQINLET
;
A
#
# COMPACT_ATOMS: atom_id res chain seq x y z
N MET A 1 -17.90 -36.86 2.94
CA MET A 1 -19.27 -36.67 2.43
C MET A 1 -20.11 -36.13 3.59
N ALA A 2 -20.57 -34.89 3.69
CA ALA A 2 -20.43 -33.65 2.94
C ALA A 2 -20.68 -32.53 3.97
N SER A 3 -19.87 -31.47 3.97
CA SER A 3 -20.10 -30.31 4.85
C SER A 3 -21.25 -29.49 4.25
N LEU A 4 -22.36 -29.39 5.00
CA LEU A 4 -23.51 -28.57 4.65
C LEU A 4 -23.10 -27.10 4.72
N VAL A 5 -22.82 -26.51 3.56
CA VAL A 5 -22.78 -25.06 3.39
C VAL A 5 -24.18 -24.55 3.72
N GLN A 6 -24.35 -24.01 4.92
CA GLN A 6 -25.58 -23.40 5.39
C GLN A 6 -25.77 -22.10 4.62
N ARG A 7 -26.38 -22.20 3.43
CA ARG A 7 -26.82 -21.06 2.63
C ARG A 7 -27.87 -20.33 3.48
N ARG A 8 -27.46 -19.25 4.17
CA ARG A 8 -28.39 -18.32 4.82
C ARG A 8 -29.25 -17.72 3.72
N MET A 9 -30.41 -18.33 3.45
CA MET A 9 -31.46 -17.69 2.69
C MET A 9 -32.14 -16.67 3.61
N LEU A 10 -32.18 -15.41 3.16
CA LEU A 10 -32.97 -14.37 3.81
C LEU A 10 -34.43 -14.81 3.84
N SER A 11 -35.11 -14.54 4.95
CA SER A 11 -36.54 -14.85 5.05
C SER A 11 -37.32 -13.85 4.18
N LYS A 12 -38.47 -14.24 3.63
CA LYS A 12 -39.33 -13.32 2.84
C LYS A 12 -39.72 -12.04 3.59
N ALA A 13 -39.73 -12.08 4.93
CA ALA A 13 -39.96 -10.91 5.77
C ALA A 13 -38.77 -9.93 5.78
N ASP A 14 -37.55 -10.41 5.56
CA ASP A 14 -36.35 -9.57 5.40
C ASP A 14 -36.25 -8.99 3.97
N GLU A 15 -36.85 -9.66 2.97
CA GLU A 15 -36.99 -9.15 1.59
C GLU A 15 -38.08 -8.07 1.50
N GLU A 16 -39.22 -8.23 2.18
CA GLU A 16 -40.34 -7.27 2.17
C GLU A 16 -40.09 -5.99 2.99
N ALA A 17 -39.12 -5.99 3.91
CA ALA A 17 -38.73 -4.83 4.73
C ALA A 17 -37.58 -4.01 4.12
N ALA A 18 -36.97 -4.49 3.03
CA ALA A 18 -35.96 -3.78 2.29
C ALA A 18 -36.65 -3.01 1.15
N ASP A 19 -37.03 -1.75 1.39
CA ASP A 19 -37.19 -0.81 0.28
C ASP A 19 -35.86 -0.85 -0.50
N GLU A 20 -35.88 -1.35 -1.73
CA GLU A 20 -34.72 -1.32 -2.62
C GLU A 20 -34.30 0.15 -2.77
N VAL A 21 -33.16 0.51 -2.17
CA VAL A 21 -32.69 1.90 -2.19
C VAL A 21 -32.24 2.20 -3.62
N GLU A 22 -32.98 3.09 -4.29
CA GLU A 22 -32.65 3.53 -5.64
C GLU A 22 -31.24 4.16 -5.67
N VAL A 23 -30.37 3.58 -6.50
CA VAL A 23 -29.00 4.08 -6.70
C VAL A 23 -29.05 5.30 -7.61
N ARG A 24 -28.77 6.49 -7.05
CA ARG A 24 -28.66 7.72 -7.86
C ARG A 24 -27.27 7.82 -8.48
N ARG A 25 -27.16 8.65 -9.51
CA ARG A 25 -25.87 8.93 -10.17
C ARG A 25 -24.78 9.38 -9.18
N GLU A 26 -25.11 10.26 -8.24
CA GLU A 26 -24.17 10.74 -7.22
C GLU A 26 -23.63 9.62 -6.34
N ASP A 27 -24.44 8.59 -6.06
CA ASP A 27 -24.00 7.43 -5.28
C ASP A 27 -23.06 6.56 -6.08
N GLN A 28 -23.40 6.33 -7.35
CA GLN A 28 -22.53 5.60 -8.26
C GLN A 28 -21.18 6.29 -8.43
N ASP A 29 -21.16 7.63 -8.47
CA ASP A 29 -19.92 8.40 -8.52
C ASP A 29 -19.07 8.21 -7.26
N LYS A 30 -19.71 8.16 -6.07
CA LYS A 30 -19.02 7.84 -4.80
C LYS A 30 -18.51 6.39 -4.76
N ILE A 31 -19.29 5.43 -5.24
CA ILE A 31 -18.89 4.02 -5.35
C ILE A 31 -17.68 3.88 -6.27
N ASN A 32 -17.74 4.49 -7.46
CA ASN A 32 -16.63 4.49 -8.42
C ASN A 32 -15.38 5.15 -7.85
N ARG A 33 -15.53 6.24 -7.09
CA ARG A 33 -14.44 6.90 -6.40
C ARG A 33 -13.82 5.99 -5.34
N PHE A 34 -14.64 5.34 -4.51
CA PHE A 34 -14.17 4.37 -3.52
C PHE A 34 -13.37 3.24 -4.17
N SER A 35 -13.87 2.63 -5.25
CA SER A 35 -13.15 1.58 -5.96
C SER A 35 -11.80 2.06 -6.52
N ARG A 36 -11.73 3.27 -7.08
CA ARG A 36 -10.48 3.85 -7.59
C ARG A 36 -9.47 4.13 -6.47
N LEU A 37 -9.93 4.66 -5.35
CA LEU A 37 -9.09 4.91 -4.18
C LEU A 37 -8.52 3.61 -3.62
N HIS A 38 -9.35 2.56 -3.51
CA HIS A 38 -8.89 1.26 -3.02
C HIS A 38 -7.85 0.63 -3.96
N GLN A 39 -8.06 0.68 -5.28
CA GLN A 39 -7.05 0.23 -6.23
C GLN A 39 -5.74 1.01 -6.10
N ARG A 40 -5.82 2.32 -5.84
CA ARG A 40 -4.65 3.16 -5.60
C ARG A 40 -3.96 2.84 -4.27
N GLU A 41 -4.72 2.55 -3.22
CA GLU A 41 -4.22 2.10 -1.93
C GLU A 41 -3.38 0.83 -2.11
N LEU A 42 -3.92 -0.20 -2.76
CA LEU A 42 -3.21 -1.46 -2.99
C LEU A 42 -1.88 -1.26 -3.72
N VAL A 43 -1.86 -0.43 -4.77
CA VAL A 43 -0.64 -0.12 -5.52
C VAL A 43 0.40 0.60 -4.64
N LEU A 44 -0.04 1.56 -3.82
CA LEU A 44 0.86 2.29 -2.93
C LEU A 44 1.37 1.42 -1.77
N GLU A 45 0.56 0.48 -1.28
CA GLU A 45 0.98 -0.51 -0.28
C GLU A 45 2.03 -1.47 -0.85
N GLU A 46 1.88 -1.91 -2.10
CA GLU A 46 2.88 -2.72 -2.79
C GLU A 46 4.19 -1.94 -3.03
N GLU A 47 4.09 -0.68 -3.43
CA GLU A 47 5.24 0.21 -3.62
C GLU A 47 5.97 0.44 -2.28
N LEU A 48 5.24 0.71 -1.20
CA LEU A 48 5.81 0.86 0.13
C LEU A 48 6.46 -0.43 0.61
N SER A 49 5.84 -1.59 0.39
CA SER A 49 6.44 -2.89 0.74
C SER A 49 7.74 -3.14 -0.02
N THR A 50 7.81 -2.74 -1.29
CA THR A 50 9.05 -2.80 -2.08
C THR A 50 10.12 -1.90 -1.48
N LYS A 51 9.77 -0.66 -1.13
CA LYS A 51 10.69 0.29 -0.47
C LYS A 51 11.18 -0.20 0.88
N THR A 52 10.33 -0.86 1.68
CA THR A 52 10.76 -1.47 2.96
C THR A 52 11.81 -2.55 2.74
N LYS A 53 11.65 -3.40 1.71
CA LYS A 53 12.67 -4.42 1.38
C LYS A 53 13.97 -3.79 0.89
N GLU A 54 13.89 -2.79 0.02
CA GLU A 54 15.06 -2.03 -0.42
C GLU A 54 15.79 -1.41 0.79
N LYS A 55 15.06 -0.92 1.81
CA LYS A 55 15.67 -0.42 3.05
C LYS A 55 16.43 -1.51 3.81
N GLU A 56 15.81 -2.67 4.01
CA GLU A 56 16.44 -3.82 4.66
C GLU A 56 17.73 -4.23 3.93
N GLU A 57 17.71 -4.24 2.59
CA GLU A 57 18.89 -4.52 1.77
C GLU A 57 20.01 -3.47 1.95
N LEU A 58 19.66 -2.18 2.07
CA LEU A 58 20.63 -1.11 2.34
C LEU A 58 21.21 -1.20 3.75
N ASP A 59 20.40 -1.54 4.75
CA ASP A 59 20.83 -1.71 6.14
C ASP A 59 21.79 -2.92 6.29
N ASP A 60 21.49 -4.02 5.60
CA ASP A 60 22.37 -5.18 5.51
C ASP A 60 23.69 -4.81 4.83
N LEU A 61 23.63 -4.10 3.69
CA LEU A 61 24.83 -3.62 2.99
C LEU A 61 25.67 -2.66 3.84
N SER A 62 25.04 -1.80 4.64
CA SER A 62 25.73 -0.90 5.57
C SER A 62 26.52 -1.70 6.60
N THR A 63 25.89 -2.73 7.17
CA THR A 63 26.53 -3.61 8.16
C THR A 63 27.71 -4.38 7.55
N GLU A 64 27.59 -4.84 6.30
CA GLU A 64 28.69 -5.50 5.59
C GLU A 64 29.84 -4.53 5.30
N LEU A 65 29.52 -3.29 4.90
CA LEU A 65 30.50 -2.27 4.56
C LEU A 65 31.30 -1.79 5.78
N GLU A 66 30.71 -1.79 6.97
CA GLU A 66 31.40 -1.51 8.24
C GLU A 66 32.50 -2.52 8.57
N LEU A 67 32.44 -3.74 8.01
CA LEU A 67 33.44 -4.79 8.21
C LEU A 67 34.58 -4.73 7.18
N ALA A 68 34.48 -3.88 6.16
CA ALA A 68 35.50 -3.74 5.13
C ALA A 68 36.74 -3.01 5.65
N ASP A 69 37.91 -3.41 5.18
CA ASP A 69 39.17 -2.71 5.48
C ASP A 69 39.19 -1.34 4.78
N GLU A 70 39.68 -0.29 5.45
CA GLU A 70 39.72 1.09 4.91
C GLU A 70 40.47 1.20 3.56
N ASP A 71 41.47 0.33 3.34
CA ASP A 71 42.27 0.30 2.10
C ASP A 71 41.60 -0.47 0.94
N GLU A 72 40.47 -1.16 1.19
CA GLU A 72 39.74 -1.93 0.19
C GLU A 72 39.00 -1.04 -0.82
N LYS A 73 38.72 -1.60 -2.00
CA LYS A 73 37.89 -0.94 -3.02
C LYS A 73 36.60 -1.70 -3.24
N ILE A 74 35.49 -0.99 -3.12
CA ILE A 74 34.14 -1.54 -3.29
C ILE A 74 33.71 -1.40 -4.74
N GLN A 75 33.07 -2.43 -5.28
CA GLN A 75 32.52 -2.41 -6.64
C GLN A 75 31.10 -1.84 -6.63
N TYR A 76 30.96 -0.59 -7.03
CA TYR A 76 29.67 0.08 -7.18
C TYR A 76 29.09 -0.10 -8.58
N LYS A 77 27.85 -0.55 -8.67
CA LYS A 77 27.16 -0.84 -9.94
C LYS A 77 26.35 0.35 -10.44
N ILE A 78 26.58 0.76 -11.68
CA ILE A 78 25.77 1.78 -12.39
C ILE A 78 25.32 1.18 -13.73
N GLY A 79 24.02 0.92 -13.87
CA GLY A 79 23.47 0.21 -15.02
C GLY A 79 24.09 -1.18 -15.14
N ASP A 80 24.83 -1.44 -16.21
CA ASP A 80 25.51 -2.72 -16.47
C ASP A 80 27.02 -2.67 -16.19
N ALA A 81 27.55 -1.56 -15.66
CA ALA A 81 28.97 -1.36 -15.39
C ALA A 81 29.28 -1.32 -13.88
N PHE A 82 30.51 -1.66 -13.52
CA PHE A 82 31.02 -1.60 -12.14
C PHE A 82 32.20 -0.64 -12.06
N PHE A 83 32.21 0.17 -11.00
CA PHE A 83 33.25 1.14 -10.70
C PHE A 83 33.84 0.85 -9.32
N HIS A 84 35.15 0.99 -9.19
CA HIS A 84 35.81 0.84 -7.89
C HIS A 84 35.77 2.19 -7.16
N VAL A 85 35.15 2.20 -5.99
CA VAL A 85 35.07 3.36 -5.10
C VAL A 85 35.78 3.04 -3.78
N SER A 86 36.20 4.05 -3.02
CA SER A 86 36.68 3.80 -1.65
C SER A 86 35.53 3.42 -0.72
N VAL A 87 35.88 2.83 0.43
CA VAL A 87 34.89 2.48 1.46
C VAL A 87 34.14 3.72 1.93
N GLU A 88 34.83 4.85 2.15
CA GLU A 88 34.19 6.10 2.58
C GLU A 88 33.22 6.65 1.53
N GLN A 89 33.59 6.57 0.25
CA GLN A 89 32.69 6.96 -0.84
C GLN A 89 31.46 6.04 -0.91
N ALA A 90 31.64 4.74 -0.73
CA ALA A 90 30.53 3.80 -0.70
C ALA A 90 29.59 4.08 0.47
N GLN A 91 30.12 4.41 1.65
CA GLN A 91 29.33 4.80 2.83
C GLN A 91 28.52 6.07 2.58
N GLU A 92 29.13 7.12 2.04
CA GLU A 92 28.43 8.38 1.71
C GLU A 92 27.31 8.14 0.68
N MET A 93 27.58 7.33 -0.35
CA MET A 93 26.58 6.99 -1.36
C MET A 93 25.43 6.16 -0.78
N LEU A 94 25.73 5.27 0.17
CA LEU A 94 24.73 4.46 0.85
C LEU A 94 23.84 5.32 1.75
N GLU A 95 24.43 6.22 2.53
CA GLU A 95 23.72 7.18 3.39
C GLU A 95 22.74 8.03 2.56
N GLN A 96 23.20 8.61 1.44
CA GLN A 96 22.34 9.37 0.53
C GLN A 96 21.20 8.52 -0.07
N ALA A 97 21.46 7.25 -0.38
CA ALA A 97 20.44 6.35 -0.89
C ALA A 97 19.38 6.03 0.18
N THR A 98 19.81 5.80 1.42
CA THR A 98 18.94 5.54 2.57
C THR A 98 18.08 6.77 2.89
N GLU A 99 18.67 7.97 2.98
CA GLU A 99 17.93 9.21 3.22
C GLU A 99 16.83 9.42 2.18
N LYS A 100 17.17 9.28 0.90
CA LYS A 100 16.19 9.41 -0.19
C LYS A 100 15.07 8.37 -0.09
N LEU A 101 15.42 7.13 0.26
CA LEU A 101 14.43 6.06 0.43
C LEU A 101 13.49 6.35 1.60
N GLU A 102 13.99 6.91 2.70
CA GLU A 102 13.18 7.32 3.85
C GLU A 102 12.24 8.49 3.51
N GLU A 103 12.72 9.48 2.75
CA GLU A 103 11.89 10.57 2.24
C GLU A 103 10.76 10.05 1.33
N ASP A 104 11.09 9.17 0.38
CA ASP A 104 10.12 8.55 -0.53
C ASP A 104 9.08 7.72 0.24
N SER A 105 9.53 6.92 1.22
CA SER A 105 8.67 6.10 2.08
C SER A 105 7.71 6.96 2.89
N THR A 106 8.21 8.03 3.51
CA THR A 106 7.38 8.99 4.26
C THR A 106 6.32 9.61 3.35
N SER A 107 6.68 10.03 2.13
CA SER A 107 5.73 10.57 1.17
C SER A 107 4.64 9.56 0.76
N LEU A 108 5.00 8.28 0.61
CA LEU A 108 4.05 7.21 0.30
C LEU A 108 3.08 6.95 1.46
N GLU A 109 3.59 6.94 2.69
CA GLU A 109 2.78 6.78 3.90
C GLU A 109 1.78 7.92 4.08
N GLU A 110 2.19 9.17 3.84
CA GLU A 110 1.29 10.33 3.87
C GLU A 110 0.18 10.22 2.82
N LYS A 111 0.52 9.80 1.58
CA LYS A 111 -0.45 9.56 0.52
C LYS A 111 -1.43 8.45 0.90
N LEU A 112 -0.94 7.32 1.42
CA LEU A 112 -1.77 6.21 1.90
C LEU A 112 -2.72 6.65 3.01
N SER A 113 -2.22 7.41 3.99
CA SER A 113 -3.03 7.97 5.07
C SER A 113 -4.17 8.82 4.52
N SER A 114 -3.88 9.74 3.59
CA SER A 114 -4.89 10.59 2.98
C SER A 114 -5.96 9.80 2.20
N ILE A 115 -5.57 8.73 1.51
CA ILE A 115 -6.48 7.85 0.76
C ILE A 115 -7.37 7.08 1.74
N ARG A 116 -6.81 6.51 2.81
CA ARG A 116 -7.56 5.78 3.84
C ARG A 116 -8.57 6.68 4.54
N GLU A 117 -8.21 7.92 4.84
CA GLU A 117 -9.14 8.91 5.39
C GLU A 117 -10.31 9.19 4.44
N GLU A 118 -10.02 9.38 3.15
CA GLU A 118 -11.05 9.63 2.13
C GLU A 118 -11.97 8.41 1.93
N MET A 119 -11.39 7.22 1.87
CA MET A 119 -12.14 5.97 1.80
C MET A 119 -13.02 5.76 3.01
N THR A 120 -12.53 6.06 4.22
CA THR A 120 -13.32 5.96 5.45
C THR A 120 -14.54 6.90 5.41
N LYS A 121 -14.35 8.14 4.97
CA LYS A 121 -15.45 9.11 4.79
C LYS A 121 -16.49 8.59 3.80
N LEU A 122 -16.04 8.11 2.63
CA LEU A 122 -16.94 7.54 1.61
C LEU A 122 -17.66 6.28 2.11
N LYS A 123 -16.97 5.41 2.86
CA LYS A 123 -17.56 4.20 3.47
C LYS A 123 -18.71 4.58 4.40
N VAL A 124 -18.50 5.54 5.31
CA VAL A 124 -19.55 6.02 6.22
C VAL A 124 -20.74 6.60 5.46
N GLU A 125 -20.50 7.45 4.46
CA GLU A 125 -21.58 8.06 3.65
C GLU A 125 -22.40 7.01 2.90
N LEU A 126 -21.74 6.02 2.31
CA LEU A 126 -22.40 4.98 1.51
C LEU A 126 -23.16 3.98 2.41
N TYR A 127 -22.62 3.59 3.56
CA TYR A 127 -23.34 2.74 4.53
C TYR A 127 -24.51 3.48 5.19
N ALA A 128 -24.39 4.79 5.44
CA ALA A 128 -25.50 5.59 5.96
C ALA A 128 -26.70 5.62 4.98
N ARG A 129 -26.42 5.51 3.67
CA ARG A 129 -27.44 5.56 2.62
C ARG A 129 -28.01 4.20 2.23
N PHE A 130 -27.16 3.21 2.03
CA PHE A 130 -27.55 1.88 1.52
C PHE A 130 -27.65 0.83 2.62
N GLY A 131 -27.15 1.11 3.83
CA GLY A 131 -27.19 0.18 4.96
C GLY A 131 -26.60 -1.18 4.59
N LYS A 132 -27.38 -2.25 4.77
CA LYS A 132 -26.98 -3.64 4.47
C LYS A 132 -27.00 -3.97 2.97
N GLN A 133 -27.51 -3.09 2.11
CA GLN A 133 -27.62 -3.33 0.66
C GLN A 133 -26.32 -3.04 -0.10
N ILE A 134 -25.30 -2.47 0.56
CA ILE A 134 -23.98 -2.24 -0.02
C ILE A 134 -22.91 -3.02 0.74
N ASN A 135 -21.92 -3.54 0.02
CA ASN A 135 -20.74 -4.17 0.60
C ASN A 135 -19.48 -3.46 0.11
N LEU A 136 -18.81 -2.75 1.02
CA LEU A 136 -17.56 -2.04 0.79
C LEU A 136 -16.43 -2.59 1.69
N GLU A 137 -16.57 -3.84 2.13
CA GLU A 137 -15.49 -4.55 2.80
C GLU A 137 -14.49 -5.04 1.74
N THR A 138 -13.22 -4.70 1.98
CA THR A 138 -12.05 -5.01 1.14
C THR A 138 -10.94 -5.50 2.04
#